data_AF-A0A957ZWM8-F1
#
_entry.id   AF-A0A957ZWM8-F1
#
_cell.length_a   1.000
_cell.length_b   1.000
_cell.length_c   1.000
_cell.angle_alpha   90.00
_cell.angle_beta   90.00
_cell.angle_gamma   90.00
#
_symmetry.space_group_name_H-M   'P 1'
#
loop_
_entity.id
_entity.type
_entity.pdbx_description
1 polymer ?
#
loop_
_entity_poly.entity_id
_entity_poly.type
_entity_poly.pdbx_seq_one_letter_code
_entity_poly.pdbx_strand_id
1 'polypeptide(L)' 'EFSIVSNFPLLSEQAPAQRGKVMTLSVAVSMLGATSASFAAPWLYANVGIAAVTTASAVAAAIATLLLIFFVREHAA' A
#
# COMPACT_ATOMS: atom_id res chain seq x y z
N GLU A 1 -4.82 -4.35 10.50
CA GLU A 1 -5.84 -3.54 11.18
C GLU A 1 -5.48 -2.05 11.20
N PHE A 2 -4.38 -1.66 11.85
CA PHE A 2 -3.93 -0.24 11.91
C PHE A 2 -3.91 0.46 10.54
N SER A 3 -3.30 -0.17 9.53
CA SER A 3 -3.23 0.40 8.17
C SER A 3 -4.61 0.64 7.53
N ILE A 4 -5.62 -0.17 7.85
CA ILE A 4 -6.99 0.01 7.33
C ILE A 4 -7.64 1.22 8.03
N VAL A 5 -7.51 1.29 9.36
CA VAL A 5 -8.10 2.36 10.18
C VAL A 5 -7.44 3.72 9.89
N SER A 6 -6.13 3.75 9.60
CA SER A 6 -5.42 5.00 9.28
C SER A 6 -5.65 5.48 7.85
N ASN A 7 -5.81 4.57 6.89
CA ASN A 7 -5.94 4.94 5.48
C ASN A 7 -7.37 5.35 5.11
N PHE A 8 -8.38 4.88 5.85
CA PHE A 8 -9.77 5.22 5.60
C PHE A 8 -10.07 6.73 5.75
N PRO A 9 -9.68 7.44 6.84
CA PRO A 9 -9.85 8.89 6.93
C PRO A 9 -9.09 9.64 5.84
N LEU A 10 -7.84 9.24 5.54
CA LEU A 10 -7.01 9.89 4.52
C LEU A 10 -7.65 9.84 3.14
N LEU A 11 -8.11 8.65 2.71
CA LEU A 11 -8.73 8.46 1.40
C LEU A 11 -10.13 9.08 1.32
N SER A 12 -10.86 9.14 2.43
CA SER A 12 -12.22 9.67 2.44
C SER A 12 -12.29 11.17 2.27
N GLU A 13 -11.25 11.88 2.71
CA GLU A 13 -11.13 13.35 2.63
C GLU A 13 -10.42 13.84 1.36
N GLN A 14 -9.69 12.98 0.65
CA GLN A 14 -9.01 13.36 -0.61
C GLN A 14 -9.96 13.80 -1.72
N ALA A 15 -11.15 13.20 -1.81
CA ALA A 15 -12.15 13.57 -2.82
C ALA A 15 -13.58 13.33 -2.30
N PRO A 16 -14.14 14.27 -1.50
CA PRO A 16 -15.46 14.10 -0.89
C PRO A 16 -16.56 13.81 -1.91
N ALA A 17 -16.50 14.46 -3.08
CA ALA A 17 -17.45 14.30 -4.18
C ALA A 17 -17.41 12.90 -4.85
N GLN A 18 -16.29 12.18 -4.73
CA GLN A 18 -16.11 10.85 -5.34
C GLN A 18 -15.60 9.80 -4.35
N ARG A 19 -15.90 9.96 -3.06
CA ARG A 19 -15.43 9.11 -1.96
C ARG A 19 -15.58 7.62 -2.25
N GLY A 20 -16.75 7.20 -2.74
CA GLY A 20 -17.01 5.80 -3.10
C GLY A 20 -16.08 5.26 -4.18
N LYS A 21 -15.80 6.05 -5.24
CA LYS A 21 -14.89 5.64 -6.31
C LYS A 21 -13.44 5.53 -5.81
N VAL A 22 -12.98 6.49 -5.01
CA VAL A 22 -11.63 6.48 -4.43
C VAL A 22 -11.44 5.29 -3.49
N MET A 23 -12.44 4.99 -2.65
CA MET A 23 -12.41 3.82 -1.77
C MET A 23 -12.37 2.50 -2.55
N THR A 24 -13.22 2.33 -3.57
CA THR A 24 -13.20 1.12 -4.40
C THR A 24 -11.89 0.97 -5.16
N LEU A 25 -11.32 2.07 -5.67
CA LEU A 25 -10.02 2.06 -6.32
C LEU A 25 -8.91 1.63 -5.34
N SER A 26 -8.93 2.12 -4.11
CA SER A 26 -7.99 1.72 -3.06
C SER A 26 -8.05 0.20 -2.78
N VAL A 27 -9.25 -0.37 -2.70
CA VAL A 27 -9.44 -1.82 -2.53
C VAL A 27 -8.90 -2.58 -3.74
N ALA A 28 -9.19 -2.12 -4.96
CA ALA A 28 -8.69 -2.75 -6.19
C ALA A 28 -7.16 -2.76 -6.26
N VAL A 29 -6.52 -1.63 -5.95
CA VAL A 29 -5.05 -1.53 -5.90
C VAL A 29 -4.46 -2.42 -4.79
N SER A 30 -5.12 -2.49 -3.63
CA SER A 30 -4.71 -3.38 -2.53
C SER A 30 -4.78 -4.85 -2.93
N MET A 31 -5.82 -5.26 -3.65
CA MET A 31 -5.96 -6.62 -4.18
C MET A 31 -4.86 -6.94 -5.19
N LEU A 32 -4.58 -6.01 -6.12
CA LEU A 32 -3.48 -6.18 -7.07
C LEU A 32 -2.13 -6.38 -6.36
N GLY A 33 -1.84 -5.53 -5.36
CA GLY A 33 -0.63 -5.66 -4.56
C GLY A 33 -0.54 -7.01 -3.83
N ALA A 34 -1.63 -7.45 -3.20
CA ALA A 34 -1.68 -8.74 -2.51
C ALA A 34 -1.51 -9.93 -3.47
N THR A 35 -2.13 -9.89 -4.65
CA THR A 35 -1.97 -10.92 -5.68
C THR A 35 -0.53 -10.97 -6.20
N SER A 36 0.05 -9.82 -6.54
CA SER A 36 1.44 -9.74 -6.99
C SER A 36 2.42 -10.25 -5.92
N ALA A 37 2.21 -9.88 -4.66
CA ALA A 37 3.03 -10.35 -3.54
C ALA A 37 2.90 -11.87 -3.32
N SER A 38 1.69 -12.41 -3.42
CA SER A 38 1.41 -13.84 -3.24
C SER A 38 2.05 -14.69 -4.34
N PHE A 39 2.22 -14.15 -5.55
CA PHE A 39 2.93 -14.82 -6.63
C PHE A 39 4.46 -14.66 -6.52
N ALA A 40 4.94 -13.44 -6.23
CA ALA A 40 6.36 -13.12 -6.21
C ALA A 40 7.09 -13.70 -4.99
N ALA A 41 6.46 -13.70 -3.81
CA ALA A 41 7.12 -14.11 -2.57
C ALA A 41 7.53 -15.60 -2.55
N PRO A 42 6.69 -16.56 -2.97
CA PRO A 42 7.09 -17.97 -3.04
C PRO A 42 8.21 -18.21 -4.06
N TRP A 43 8.15 -17.56 -5.22
CA TRP A 43 9.21 -17.65 -6.23
C TRP A 43 10.53 -17.11 -5.71
N LEU A 44 10.50 -15.94 -5.06
CA LEU A 44 11.69 -15.31 -4.51
C LEU A 44 12.28 -16.13 -3.36
N TYR A 45 11.42 -16.69 -2.51
CA TYR A 45 11.81 -17.62 -1.45
C TYR A 45 12.49 -18.87 -2.01
N ALA A 46 11.91 -19.50 -3.05
CA ALA A 46 12.44 -20.73 -3.61
C ALA A 46 13.80 -20.55 -4.32
N ASN A 47 14.03 -19.41 -4.95
CA ASN A 47 15.24 -19.18 -5.77
C ASN A 47 16.37 -18.47 -5.02
N VAL A 48 16.05 -17.58 -4.07
CA VAL A 48 17.03 -16.71 -3.41
C VAL A 48 16.99 -16.85 -1.87
N GLY A 49 15.93 -17.46 -1.33
CA GLY A 49 15.76 -17.71 0.09
C GLY A 49 15.06 -16.57 0.84
N ILE A 50 14.95 -16.75 2.16
CA ILE A 50 14.18 -15.86 3.04
C ILE A 50 14.73 -14.42 3.08
N ALA A 51 16.06 -14.25 2.98
CA ALA A 51 16.70 -12.95 3.04
C ALA A 51 16.26 -12.02 1.89
N ALA A 52 15.99 -12.58 0.71
CA ALA A 52 15.50 -11.80 -0.42
C ALA A 52 14.05 -11.36 -0.22
N VAL A 53 13.20 -12.23 0.32
CA VAL A 53 11.80 -11.88 0.63
C VAL A 53 11.74 -10.77 1.68
N THR A 54 12.51 -10.88 2.76
CA THR A 54 12.49 -9.88 3.83
C THR A 54 13.03 -8.53 3.37
N THR A 55 14.13 -8.51 2.61
CA THR A 55 14.69 -7.26 2.07
C THR A 55 13.76 -6.63 1.03
N ALA A 56 13.14 -7.42 0.13
CA ALA A 56 12.16 -6.90 -0.82
C ALA A 56 10.93 -6.30 -0.12
N SER A 57 10.40 -6.96 0.91
CA SER A 57 9.30 -6.41 1.72
C SER A 57 9.71 -5.14 2.46
N ALA A 58 10.91 -5.08 3.01
CA ALA A 58 11.43 -3.89 3.69
C ALA A 58 11.57 -2.71 2.72
N VAL A 59 12.10 -2.94 1.52
CA VAL A 59 12.22 -1.92 0.47
C VAL A 59 10.83 -1.42 0.03
N ALA A 60 9.88 -2.33 -0.20
CA ALA A 60 8.52 -1.95 -0.57
C ALA A 60 7.84 -1.08 0.52
N ALA A 61 8.01 -1.46 1.80
CA ALA A 61 7.51 -0.67 2.92
C ALA A 61 8.18 0.71 3.00
N ALA A 62 9.51 0.78 2.83
CA ALA A 62 10.24 2.04 2.82
C ALA A 62 9.78 2.97 1.69
N ILE A 63 9.56 2.44 0.48
CA ILE A 63 9.02 3.21 -0.65
C ILE A 63 7.62 3.74 -0.30
N ALA A 64 6.73 2.90 0.25
CA ALA A 64 5.40 3.33 0.64
C ALA A 64 5.44 4.45 1.69
N THR A 65 6.33 4.34 2.69
CA THR A 65 6.54 5.39 3.70
C THR A 65 7.05 6.69 3.07
N LEU A 66 8.03 6.62 2.16
CA LEU A 66 8.54 7.82 1.47
C LEU A 66 7.45 8.48 0.62
N LEU A 67 6.62 7.70 -0.07
CA LEU A 67 5.48 8.23 -0.82
C LEU A 67 4.51 8.97 0.09
N LEU A 68 4.17 8.41 1.26
CA LEU A 68 3.31 9.08 2.21
C LEU A 68 3.92 10.40 2.72
N ILE A 69 5.21 10.41 3.07
CA ILE A 69 5.90 11.60 3.59
C ILE A 69 5.96 12.73 2.54
N PHE A 70 6.22 12.41 1.27
CA PHE A 70 6.46 13.44 0.25
C PHE A 70 5.21 13.83 -0.54
N PHE A 71 4.24 12.92 -0.72
CA PHE A 71 3.08 13.16 -1.58
C PHE A 71 1.77 13.41 -0.82
N VAL A 72 1.63 12.94 0.41
CA VAL A 72 0.45 13.28 1.21
C VAL A 72 0.67 14.66 1.82
N ARG A 73 -0.07 15.64 1.30
CA ARG A 73 -0.18 16.96 1.90
C ARG A 73 -1.49 17.04 2.65
N GLU A 74 -1.41 17.21 3.95
CA GLU A 74 -2.57 17.63 4.74
C GLU A 74 -2.87 19.08 4.36
N HIS A 75 -3.98 19.30 3.66
CA HIS A 75 -4.54 20.65 3.56
C HIS A 75 -5.11 20.97 4.94
N ALA A 76 -4.41 21.81 5.71
CA ALA A 76 -4.99 22.43 6.89
C ALA A 76 -6.28 23.15 6.47
N ALA A 77 -7.41 22.65 6.97
CA ALA A 77 -8.71 23.29 6.87
C ALA A 77 -8.78 24.48 7.82
#